data_AF-A0A1I2Q0I6-F1
#
_entry.id   AF-A0A1I2Q0I6-F1
#
_cell.length_a   1.000
_cell.length_b   1.000
_cell.length_c   1.000
_cell.angle_alpha   90.00
_cell.angle_beta   90.00
_cell.angle_gamma   90.00
#
_symmetry.space_group_name_H-M   'P 1'
#
loop_
_entity.id
_entity.type
_entity.pdbx_description
1 polymer ?
#
loop_
_entity_poly.entity_id
_entity_poly.type
_entity_poly.pdbx_seq_one_letter_code
_entity_poly.pdbx_strand_id
1 'polypeptide(L)'
;MKTNKKIYSSKRASFAALIVIFLLLQGILEFGFGLSLFVFGLNPNFIRLILIIVLILFPLFDGTPATTKQDKINRILYTVFATILILGGVFFYMLGFSDDKYFSFKNPSGNKTLVVSERSAWFYGNSTFYVRKYGIFIKDINQSIGTDDGFRPFSTNQYSIEWTDDYNVVINYDFGGGGSQWFTTTVKLK
;
A
#
# COMPACT_ATOMS: atom_id res chain seq x y z
N MET A 1 -2.52 28.67 34.58
CA MET A 1 -2.12 28.73 33.16
C MET A 1 -1.07 27.67 32.74
N LYS A 2 -0.18 27.18 33.62
CA LYS A 2 0.80 26.10 33.31
C LYS A 2 0.21 24.70 33.11
N THR A 3 -0.95 24.41 33.69
CA THR A 3 -1.62 23.09 33.69
C THR A 3 -2.15 22.69 32.31
N ASN A 4 -2.77 23.61 31.56
CA ASN A 4 -3.29 23.32 30.22
C ASN A 4 -2.16 22.98 29.24
N LYS A 5 -1.03 23.68 29.27
CA LYS A 5 0.10 23.44 28.35
C LYS A 5 0.67 22.02 28.46
N LYS A 6 0.68 21.45 29.69
CA LYS A 6 1.19 20.09 29.96
C LYS A 6 0.24 18.99 29.44
N ILE A 7 -1.08 19.20 29.55
CA ILE A 7 -2.11 18.25 29.09
C ILE A 7 -2.19 18.20 27.55
N TYR A 8 -2.09 19.34 26.87
CA TYR A 8 -2.06 19.38 25.39
C TYR A 8 -0.79 18.69 24.85
N SER A 9 0.35 18.88 25.51
CA SER A 9 1.60 18.21 25.14
C SER A 9 1.51 16.68 25.30
N SER A 10 0.87 16.17 26.36
CA SER A 10 0.75 14.72 26.57
C SER A 10 -0.16 14.04 25.55
N LYS A 11 -1.35 14.61 25.26
CA LYS A 11 -2.28 14.04 24.27
C LYS A 11 -1.68 13.99 22.86
N ARG A 12 -0.82 14.95 22.51
CA ARG A 12 -0.14 15.03 21.21
C ARG A 12 0.98 14.00 21.08
N ALA A 13 1.79 13.85 22.13
CA ALA A 13 2.77 12.78 22.21
C ALA A 13 2.08 11.40 22.10
N SER A 14 0.91 11.23 22.72
CA SER A 14 0.09 10.03 22.58
C SER A 14 -0.37 9.80 21.14
N PHE A 15 -0.80 10.83 20.41
CA PHE A 15 -1.24 10.67 19.01
C PHE A 15 -0.10 10.28 18.07
N ALA A 16 1.05 10.95 18.15
CA ALA A 16 2.24 10.57 17.37
C ALA A 16 2.70 9.16 17.72
N ALA A 17 2.71 8.80 19.02
CA ALA A 17 3.02 7.45 19.47
C ALA A 17 2.02 6.41 18.93
N LEU A 18 0.72 6.73 18.87
CA LEU A 18 -0.28 5.84 18.27
C LEU A 18 -0.02 5.60 16.78
N ILE A 19 0.35 6.63 16.01
CA ILE A 19 0.72 6.45 14.59
C ILE A 19 1.98 5.57 14.48
N VAL A 20 3.00 5.80 15.30
CA VAL A 20 4.22 4.98 15.30
C VAL A 20 3.90 3.52 15.66
N ILE A 21 3.13 3.28 16.71
CA ILE A 21 2.68 1.94 17.10
C ILE A 21 1.89 1.30 15.95
N PHE A 22 1.01 2.05 15.31
CA PHE A 22 0.23 1.54 14.19
C PHE A 22 1.11 1.17 12.98
N LEU A 23 2.11 1.98 12.63
CA LEU A 23 3.10 1.67 11.60
C LEU A 23 3.93 0.43 11.95
N LEU A 24 4.33 0.28 13.21
CA LEU A 24 5.04 -0.92 13.69
C LEU A 24 4.15 -2.16 13.58
N LEU A 25 2.88 -2.06 13.99
CA LEU A 25 1.91 -3.15 13.85
C LEU A 25 1.71 -3.53 12.38
N GLN A 26 1.61 -2.56 11.46
CA GLN A 26 1.56 -2.86 10.03
C GLN A 26 2.80 -3.62 9.56
N GLY A 27 4.00 -3.23 10.00
CA GLY A 27 5.23 -3.95 9.70
C GLY A 27 5.21 -5.38 10.22
N ILE A 28 4.78 -5.59 11.47
CA ILE A 28 4.66 -6.93 12.06
C ILE A 28 3.64 -7.78 11.29
N LEU A 29 2.51 -7.22 10.89
CA LEU A 29 1.48 -7.91 10.11
C LEU A 29 2.00 -8.31 8.73
N GLU A 30 2.71 -7.42 8.05
CA GLU A 30 3.27 -7.68 6.72
C GLU A 30 4.41 -8.71 6.78
N PHE A 31 5.45 -8.48 7.58
CA PHE A 31 6.62 -9.38 7.64
C PHE A 31 6.34 -10.69 8.38
N GLY A 32 5.51 -10.66 9.43
CA GLY A 32 5.22 -11.83 10.25
C GLY A 32 4.09 -12.71 9.71
N PHE A 33 3.10 -12.11 9.06
CA PHE A 33 1.87 -12.82 8.65
C PHE A 33 1.52 -12.67 7.16
N GLY A 34 2.29 -11.90 6.40
CA GLY A 34 2.02 -11.60 4.99
C GLY A 34 0.76 -10.74 4.80
N LEU A 35 0.32 -10.02 5.84
CA LEU A 35 -0.91 -9.23 5.84
C LEU A 35 -0.60 -7.75 5.59
N SER A 36 -1.02 -7.26 4.43
CA SER A 36 -0.89 -5.85 4.07
C SER A 36 -2.25 -5.15 4.18
N LEU A 37 -2.23 -3.92 4.71
CA LEU A 37 -3.44 -3.12 4.88
C LEU A 37 -3.95 -2.66 3.51
N PHE A 38 -5.18 -3.03 3.18
CA PHE A 38 -5.82 -2.80 1.88
C PHE A 38 -7.24 -2.30 2.08
N VAL A 39 -7.40 -0.99 2.09
CA VAL A 39 -8.67 -0.30 2.36
C VAL A 39 -9.13 0.39 1.09
N PHE A 40 -10.40 0.20 0.71
CA PHE A 40 -11.01 0.84 -0.46
C PHE A 40 -10.25 0.65 -1.78
N GLY A 41 -9.50 -0.44 -1.95
CA GLY A 41 -8.73 -0.67 -3.17
C GLY A 41 -7.40 0.07 -3.24
N LEU A 42 -7.00 0.79 -2.18
CA LEU A 42 -5.76 1.56 -2.15
C LEU A 42 -4.54 0.65 -1.98
N ASN A 43 -3.47 0.98 -2.70
CA ASN A 43 -2.16 0.34 -2.55
C ASN A 43 -1.71 0.41 -1.08
N PRO A 44 -1.33 -0.71 -0.44
CA PRO A 44 -0.83 -0.71 0.94
C PRO A 44 0.34 0.26 1.16
N ASN A 45 1.24 0.39 0.18
CA ASN A 45 2.36 1.33 0.23
C ASN A 45 1.91 2.79 0.19
N PHE A 46 0.81 3.10 -0.50
CA PHE A 46 0.22 4.44 -0.51
C PHE A 46 -0.33 4.82 0.87
N ILE A 47 -1.02 3.89 1.52
CA ILE A 47 -1.54 4.10 2.88
C ILE A 47 -0.37 4.35 3.85
N ARG A 48 0.70 3.54 3.76
CA ARG A 48 1.92 3.72 4.56
C ARG A 48 2.57 5.08 4.33
N LEU A 49 2.69 5.51 3.08
CA LEU A 49 3.23 6.82 2.72
C LEU A 49 2.43 7.95 3.37
N ILE A 50 1.10 7.92 3.29
CA ILE A 50 0.23 8.93 3.92
C ILE A 50 0.47 8.99 5.43
N LEU A 51 0.52 7.84 6.11
CA LEU A 51 0.75 7.79 7.56
C LEU A 51 2.11 8.37 7.95
N ILE A 52 3.16 8.10 7.17
CA ILE A 52 4.50 8.66 7.37
C ILE A 52 4.48 10.18 7.13
N ILE A 53 3.82 10.66 6.07
CA ILE A 53 3.68 12.10 5.80
C ILE A 53 2.97 12.79 6.95
N VAL A 54 1.85 12.23 7.44
CA VAL A 54 1.13 12.76 8.60
C VAL A 54 2.03 12.81 9.84
N LEU A 55 2.83 11.78 10.09
CA LEU A 55 3.78 11.74 11.20
C LEU A 55 4.87 12.82 11.08
N ILE A 56 5.41 13.03 9.89
CA ILE A 56 6.42 14.06 9.61
C ILE A 56 5.83 15.47 9.72
N LEU A 57 4.60 15.67 9.28
CA LEU A 57 3.95 16.98 9.36
C LEU A 57 3.49 17.32 10.79
N PHE A 58 3.30 16.31 11.65
CA PHE A 58 2.73 16.48 12.97
C PHE A 58 3.40 17.59 13.81
N PRO A 59 4.75 17.69 13.88
CA PRO A 59 5.40 18.76 14.65
C PRO A 59 5.24 20.16 14.07
N LEU A 60 4.91 20.31 12.78
CA LEU A 60 4.71 21.62 12.14
C LEU A 60 3.35 22.25 12.49
N PHE A 61 2.36 21.40 12.77
CA PHE A 61 0.99 21.78 13.09
C PHE A 61 0.66 21.64 14.57
N ASP A 62 1.68 21.53 15.43
CA ASP A 62 1.49 21.36 16.87
C ASP A 62 0.93 22.60 17.58
N GLY A 63 0.74 23.72 16.87
CA GLY A 63 0.19 24.96 17.39
C GLY A 63 1.05 25.61 18.49
N THR A 64 2.32 25.20 18.63
CA THR A 64 3.24 25.85 19.56
C THR A 64 3.74 27.15 18.95
N PRO A 65 3.58 28.30 19.64
CA PRO A 65 4.10 29.55 19.14
C PRO A 65 5.63 29.54 19.22
N ALA A 66 6.29 29.92 18.12
CA ALA A 66 7.74 30.11 18.07
C ALA A 66 8.08 31.44 18.75
N THR A 67 8.38 31.40 20.05
CA THR A 67 8.57 32.58 20.89
C THR A 67 9.96 33.21 20.77
N THR A 68 11.00 32.40 20.57
CA THR A 68 12.38 32.88 20.46
C THR A 68 12.86 32.89 19.01
N LYS A 69 13.94 33.63 18.73
CA LYS A 69 14.62 33.57 17.42
C LYS A 69 15.09 32.15 17.11
N GLN A 70 15.58 31.42 18.13
CA GLN A 70 16.03 30.04 17.98
C GLN A 70 14.86 29.10 17.65
N ASP A 71 13.70 29.26 18.27
CA ASP A 71 12.51 28.45 17.95
C ASP A 71 12.08 28.64 16.49
N LYS A 72 12.14 29.89 16.00
CA LYS A 72 11.84 30.20 14.59
C LYS A 72 12.84 29.54 13.65
N ILE A 73 14.14 29.61 13.95
CA ILE A 73 15.19 28.94 13.15
C ILE A 73 14.99 27.42 13.15
N ASN A 74 14.78 26.81 14.33
CA ASN A 74 14.54 25.38 14.45
C ASN A 74 13.32 24.92 13.63
N ARG A 75 12.23 25.71 13.65
CA ARG A 75 11.04 25.42 12.86
C ARG A 75 11.29 25.51 11.37
N ILE A 76 12.07 26.49 10.91
CA ILE A 76 12.48 26.58 9.50
C ILE A 76 13.32 25.37 9.10
N LEU A 77 14.34 25.02 9.89
CA LEU A 77 15.20 23.86 9.63
C LEU A 77 14.40 22.56 9.57
N TYR A 78 13.48 22.36 10.51
CA TYR A 78 12.58 21.21 10.50
C TYR A 78 11.67 21.20 9.28
N THR A 79 11.12 22.35 8.88
CA THR A 79 10.28 22.46 7.67
C THR A 79 11.06 22.07 6.41
N VAL A 80 12.29 22.55 6.27
CA VAL A 80 13.17 22.19 5.14
C VAL A 80 13.44 20.68 5.14
N PHE A 81 13.82 20.13 6.31
CA PHE A 81 14.08 18.70 6.46
C PHE A 81 12.85 17.83 6.14
N ALA A 82 11.69 18.18 6.71
CA ALA A 82 10.41 17.51 6.45
C ALA A 82 10.04 17.55 4.96
N THR A 83 10.25 18.69 4.30
CA THR A 83 9.98 18.85 2.87
C THR A 83 10.86 17.90 2.04
N ILE A 84 12.15 17.83 2.33
CA ILE A 84 13.08 16.91 1.64
C ILE A 84 12.63 15.46 1.83
N LEU A 85 12.29 15.05 3.05
CA LEU A 85 11.82 13.69 3.32
C LEU A 85 10.51 13.36 2.60
N ILE A 86 9.55 14.27 2.60
CA ILE A 86 8.26 14.06 1.92
C ILE A 86 8.47 13.96 0.41
N LEU A 87 9.22 14.88 -0.19
CA LEU A 87 9.52 14.84 -1.63
C LEU A 87 10.27 13.57 -2.01
N GLY A 88 11.27 13.16 -1.23
CA GLY A 88 11.99 11.90 -1.43
C GLY A 88 11.06 10.70 -1.31
N GLY A 89 10.23 10.64 -0.27
CA GLY A 89 9.26 9.55 -0.07
C GLY A 89 8.24 9.44 -1.19
N VAL A 90 7.69 10.56 -1.66
CA VAL A 90 6.79 10.60 -2.82
C VAL A 90 7.52 10.16 -4.09
N PHE A 91 8.74 10.64 -4.31
CA PHE A 91 9.56 10.24 -5.46
C PHE A 91 9.81 8.73 -5.51
N PHE A 92 10.22 8.12 -4.39
CA PHE A 92 10.42 6.67 -4.32
C PHE A 92 9.11 5.89 -4.46
N TYR A 93 7.99 6.43 -3.94
CA TYR A 93 6.68 5.84 -4.17
C TYR A 93 6.30 5.84 -5.66
N MET A 94 6.53 6.96 -6.36
CA MET A 94 6.28 7.06 -7.79
C MET A 94 7.15 6.12 -8.63
N LEU A 95 8.40 5.92 -8.23
CA LEU A 95 9.28 4.98 -8.94
C LEU A 95 8.91 3.52 -8.71
N GLY A 96 8.44 3.17 -7.51
CA GLY A 96 8.31 1.77 -7.10
C GLY A 96 6.90 1.19 -7.13
N PHE A 97 5.88 2.02 -6.89
CA PHE A 97 4.57 1.53 -6.44
C PHE A 97 3.36 2.29 -7.02
N SER A 98 3.54 3.49 -7.60
CA SER A 98 2.40 4.27 -8.10
C SER A 98 1.65 3.61 -9.26
N ASP A 99 2.34 2.71 -9.96
CA ASP A 99 1.86 2.01 -11.13
C ASP A 99 1.14 0.69 -10.81
N ASP A 100 1.06 0.33 -9.53
CA ASP A 100 0.34 -0.84 -9.06
C ASP A 100 -1.18 -0.61 -9.15
N LYS A 101 -1.89 -1.52 -9.80
CA LYS A 101 -3.35 -1.53 -9.90
C LYS A 101 -3.92 -2.77 -9.25
N TYR A 102 -5.04 -2.62 -8.56
CA TYR A 102 -5.66 -3.71 -7.82
C TYR A 102 -7.02 -4.08 -8.41
N PHE A 103 -7.21 -5.38 -8.63
CA PHE A 103 -8.47 -5.96 -9.11
C PHE A 103 -8.99 -6.96 -8.09
N SER A 104 -10.31 -7.01 -7.89
CA SER A 104 -10.93 -7.88 -6.88
C SER A 104 -12.00 -8.76 -7.51
N PHE A 105 -11.89 -10.06 -7.30
CA PHE A 105 -12.81 -11.06 -7.84
C PHE A 105 -13.38 -11.88 -6.69
N LYS A 106 -14.69 -11.82 -6.51
CA LYS A 106 -15.39 -12.65 -5.52
C LYS A 106 -15.62 -14.04 -6.11
N ASN A 107 -15.48 -15.05 -5.27
CA ASN A 107 -15.89 -16.41 -5.64
C ASN A 107 -17.43 -16.53 -5.69
N PRO A 108 -17.99 -17.61 -6.28
CA PRO A 108 -19.43 -17.77 -6.44
C PRO A 108 -20.22 -17.74 -5.13
N SER A 109 -19.67 -18.29 -4.05
CA SER A 109 -20.31 -18.24 -2.72
C SER A 109 -20.13 -16.90 -1.98
N GLY A 110 -19.27 -16.01 -2.48
CA GLY A 110 -18.99 -14.69 -1.92
C GLY A 110 -18.16 -14.68 -0.63
N ASN A 111 -17.71 -15.83 -0.13
CA ASN A 111 -16.96 -15.96 1.12
C ASN A 111 -15.45 -15.73 0.97
N LYS A 112 -14.94 -15.67 -0.26
CA LYS A 112 -13.53 -15.46 -0.61
C LYS A 112 -13.42 -14.40 -1.70
N THR A 113 -12.31 -13.69 -1.69
CA THR A 113 -12.01 -12.68 -2.72
C THR A 113 -10.56 -12.81 -3.10
N LEU A 114 -10.32 -13.15 -4.37
CA LEU A 114 -9.02 -13.00 -5.00
C LEU A 114 -8.78 -11.50 -5.21
N VAL A 115 -7.63 -11.01 -4.78
CA VAL A 115 -7.13 -9.68 -5.12
C VAL A 115 -5.89 -9.84 -5.97
N VAL A 116 -5.84 -9.16 -7.10
CA VAL A 116 -4.70 -9.17 -8.03
C VAL A 116 -4.07 -7.80 -8.01
N SER A 117 -2.77 -7.73 -7.72
CA SER A 117 -1.97 -6.52 -7.88
C SER A 117 -1.19 -6.63 -9.18
N GLU A 118 -1.48 -5.75 -10.13
CA GLU A 118 -0.81 -5.69 -11.42
C GLU A 118 0.13 -4.50 -11.47
N ARG A 119 1.37 -4.75 -11.87
CA ARG A 119 2.41 -3.73 -12.06
C ARG A 119 3.10 -3.93 -13.39
N SER A 120 3.52 -2.83 -13.99
CA SER A 120 4.40 -2.82 -15.15
C SER A 120 5.64 -2.05 -14.76
N ALA A 121 6.80 -2.65 -15.00
CA ALA A 121 8.08 -2.03 -14.75
C ALA A 121 8.98 -2.33 -15.95
N TRP A 122 9.35 -1.27 -16.68
CA TRP A 122 10.28 -1.35 -17.79
C TRP A 122 9.77 -2.30 -18.89
N PHE A 123 10.35 -3.50 -18.99
CA PHE A 123 10.00 -4.54 -19.95
C PHE A 123 9.31 -5.75 -19.30
N TYR A 124 8.86 -5.62 -18.06
CA TYR A 124 8.27 -6.73 -17.32
C TYR A 124 6.94 -6.34 -16.69
N GLY A 125 5.89 -7.08 -17.03
CA GLY A 125 4.62 -7.01 -16.33
C GLY A 125 4.57 -8.11 -15.28
N ASN A 126 3.96 -7.82 -14.15
CA ASN A 126 3.76 -8.78 -13.08
C ASN A 126 2.39 -8.60 -12.45
N SER A 127 1.70 -9.72 -12.24
CA SER A 127 0.47 -9.76 -11.45
C SER A 127 0.68 -10.68 -10.26
N THR A 128 0.73 -10.10 -9.06
CA THR A 128 0.83 -10.84 -7.80
C THR A 128 -0.56 -11.09 -7.24
N PHE A 129 -0.79 -12.30 -6.73
CA PHE A 129 -2.08 -12.71 -6.21
C PHE A 129 -2.12 -12.65 -4.69
N TYR A 130 -3.27 -12.24 -4.19
CA TYR A 130 -3.57 -12.12 -2.78
C TYR A 130 -4.97 -12.66 -2.48
N VAL A 131 -5.20 -13.03 -1.23
CA VAL A 131 -6.55 -13.32 -0.71
C VAL A 131 -6.98 -12.25 0.27
N ARG A 132 -8.21 -11.76 0.14
CA ARG A 132 -8.77 -10.83 1.12
C ARG A 132 -8.99 -11.55 2.46
N LYS A 133 -8.48 -10.96 3.55
CA LYS A 133 -8.62 -11.48 4.92
C LYS A 133 -9.07 -10.37 5.86
N TYR A 134 -9.88 -10.74 6.86
CA TYR A 134 -10.30 -9.86 7.96
C TYR A 134 -10.83 -8.48 7.51
N GLY A 135 -11.53 -8.43 6.36
CA GLY A 135 -12.17 -7.23 5.82
C GLY A 135 -11.23 -6.23 5.15
N ILE A 136 -10.21 -5.74 5.88
CA ILE A 136 -9.33 -4.63 5.45
C ILE A 136 -7.92 -5.07 5.08
N PHE A 137 -7.63 -6.37 5.11
CA PHE A 137 -6.30 -6.89 4.78
C PHE A 137 -6.34 -7.73 3.51
N ILE A 138 -5.22 -7.75 2.83
CA ILE A 138 -4.90 -8.75 1.82
C ILE A 138 -3.72 -9.57 2.32
N LYS A 139 -3.74 -10.87 2.05
CA LYS A 139 -2.66 -11.78 2.38
C LYS A 139 -2.01 -12.27 1.11
N ASP A 140 -0.69 -12.16 1.02
CA ASP A 140 0.07 -12.73 -0.09
C ASP A 140 -0.07 -14.27 -0.07
N ILE A 141 -0.37 -14.86 -1.22
CA ILE A 141 -0.49 -16.31 -1.40
C ILE A 141 0.70 -16.90 -2.18
N ASN A 142 1.79 -16.13 -2.31
CA ASN A 142 3.06 -16.46 -2.94
C ASN A 142 2.88 -17.04 -4.35
N GLN A 143 1.93 -16.49 -5.09
CA GLN A 143 1.65 -16.85 -6.47
C GLN A 143 1.60 -15.56 -7.29
N SER A 144 2.24 -15.58 -8.45
CA SER A 144 2.23 -14.48 -9.41
C SER A 144 2.34 -14.99 -10.84
N ILE A 145 2.03 -14.11 -11.78
CA ILE A 145 2.30 -14.32 -13.20
C ILE A 145 3.14 -13.16 -13.72
N GLY A 146 4.12 -13.49 -14.57
CA GLY A 146 4.86 -12.52 -15.36
C GLY A 146 4.27 -12.40 -16.76
N THR A 147 4.45 -11.24 -17.37
CA THR A 147 4.07 -10.92 -18.74
C THR A 147 5.19 -10.15 -19.43
N ASP A 148 5.24 -10.23 -20.75
CA ASP A 148 6.30 -9.60 -21.55
C ASP A 148 6.06 -8.12 -21.77
N ASP A 149 7.12 -7.36 -22.03
CA ASP A 149 7.07 -5.95 -22.42
C ASP A 149 6.20 -5.06 -21.52
N GLY A 150 6.12 -5.40 -20.23
CA GLY A 150 5.30 -4.64 -19.29
C GLY A 150 3.79 -4.81 -19.50
N PHE A 151 3.36 -5.82 -20.26
CA PHE A 151 1.96 -6.04 -20.60
C PHE A 151 1.10 -6.30 -19.36
N ARG A 152 -0.14 -5.82 -19.39
CA ARG A 152 -1.04 -5.75 -18.23
C ARG A 152 -2.40 -6.39 -18.55
N PRO A 153 -2.53 -7.72 -18.46
CA PRO A 153 -3.75 -8.42 -18.87
C PRO A 153 -4.99 -7.97 -18.10
N PHE A 154 -4.89 -7.68 -16.80
CA PHE A 154 -6.03 -7.28 -15.98
C PHE A 154 -6.47 -5.85 -16.29
N SER A 155 -5.53 -4.92 -16.48
CA SER A 155 -5.84 -3.54 -16.90
C SER A 155 -6.42 -3.46 -18.31
N THR A 156 -6.06 -4.37 -19.21
CA THR A 156 -6.52 -4.37 -20.61
C THR A 156 -7.74 -5.26 -20.83
N ASN A 157 -8.26 -5.90 -19.78
CA ASN A 157 -9.34 -6.90 -19.86
C ASN A 157 -9.01 -8.08 -20.79
N GLN A 158 -7.73 -8.40 -20.97
CA GLN A 158 -7.26 -9.57 -21.73
C GLN A 158 -7.00 -10.75 -20.80
N TYR A 159 -8.04 -11.13 -20.08
CA TYR A 159 -8.04 -12.26 -19.16
C TYR A 159 -9.44 -12.87 -19.04
N SER A 160 -9.50 -14.11 -18.56
CA SER A 160 -10.73 -14.76 -18.11
C SER A 160 -10.47 -15.43 -16.76
N ILE A 161 -11.52 -15.48 -15.93
CA ILE A 161 -11.46 -16.05 -14.59
C ILE A 161 -12.59 -17.06 -14.45
N GLU A 162 -12.22 -18.28 -14.09
CA GLU A 162 -13.16 -19.37 -13.82
C GLU A 162 -12.87 -19.95 -12.42
N TRP A 163 -13.86 -19.87 -11.53
CA TRP A 163 -13.76 -20.49 -10.22
C TRP A 163 -14.12 -21.97 -10.35
N THR A 164 -13.18 -22.86 -10.03
CA THR A 164 -13.43 -24.30 -10.02
C THR A 164 -14.04 -24.75 -8.69
N ASP A 165 -13.72 -24.03 -7.60
CA ASP A 165 -14.38 -24.14 -6.31
C ASP A 165 -14.17 -22.84 -5.49
N ASP A 166 -14.47 -22.85 -4.18
CA ASP A 166 -14.31 -21.69 -3.28
C ASP A 166 -12.86 -21.26 -3.04
N TYR A 167 -11.88 -22.12 -3.33
CA TYR A 167 -10.47 -21.95 -3.01
C TYR A 167 -9.56 -21.96 -4.24
N ASN A 168 -10.06 -22.37 -5.40
CA ASN A 168 -9.28 -22.53 -6.61
C ASN A 168 -9.90 -21.73 -7.74
N VAL A 169 -9.05 -20.99 -8.46
CA VAL A 169 -9.45 -20.16 -9.58
C VAL A 169 -8.48 -20.34 -10.73
N VAL A 170 -9.01 -20.63 -11.90
CA VAL A 170 -8.27 -20.75 -13.16
C VAL A 170 -8.31 -19.38 -13.82
N ILE A 171 -7.12 -18.89 -14.17
CA ILE A 171 -6.94 -17.60 -14.84
C ILE A 171 -6.30 -17.90 -16.19
N ASN A 172 -7.00 -17.53 -17.27
CA ASN A 172 -6.39 -17.46 -18.60
C ASN A 172 -6.08 -16.00 -18.92
N TYR A 173 -4.89 -15.70 -19.41
CA TYR A 173 -4.45 -14.32 -19.64
C TYR A 173 -3.57 -14.22 -20.89
N ASP A 174 -3.64 -13.07 -21.58
CA ASP A 174 -2.70 -12.76 -22.66
C ASP A 174 -1.34 -12.34 -22.08
N PHE A 175 -0.27 -12.87 -22.65
CA PHE A 175 1.11 -12.63 -22.23
C PHE A 175 1.70 -11.32 -22.81
N GLY A 176 1.17 -10.81 -23.93
CA GLY A 176 1.54 -9.51 -24.48
C GLY A 176 2.66 -9.47 -25.54
N GLY A 177 3.15 -10.62 -26.02
CA GLY A 177 4.31 -10.71 -26.92
C GLY A 177 4.01 -10.73 -28.42
N GLY A 178 3.41 -9.66 -28.98
CA GLY A 178 3.31 -9.43 -30.44
C GLY A 178 2.40 -10.39 -31.24
N GLY A 179 1.86 -11.42 -30.59
CA GLY A 179 0.76 -12.27 -31.05
C GLY A 179 0.02 -12.78 -29.82
N SER A 180 -1.31 -12.91 -29.89
CA SER A 180 -2.14 -13.28 -28.74
C SER A 180 -1.77 -14.66 -28.18
N GLN A 181 -0.83 -14.67 -27.24
CA GLN A 181 -0.36 -15.86 -26.56
C GLN A 181 -1.07 -15.96 -25.22
N TRP A 182 -2.02 -16.89 -25.15
CA TRP A 182 -2.79 -17.12 -23.94
C TRP A 182 -2.13 -18.17 -23.07
N PHE A 183 -1.97 -17.84 -21.80
CA PHE A 183 -1.45 -18.73 -20.77
C PHE A 183 -2.54 -19.02 -19.74
N THR A 184 -2.45 -20.18 -19.11
CA THR A 184 -3.37 -20.61 -18.06
C THR A 184 -2.59 -20.84 -16.78
N THR A 185 -3.08 -20.29 -15.67
CA THR A 185 -2.57 -20.58 -14.33
C THR A 185 -3.72 -20.94 -13.39
N THR A 186 -3.45 -21.77 -12.40
CA THR A 186 -4.40 -22.06 -11.32
C THR A 186 -3.92 -21.42 -10.04
N VAL A 187 -4.71 -20.52 -9.48
CA VAL A 187 -4.41 -19.81 -8.25
C VAL A 187 -5.16 -20.45 -7.09
N LYS A 188 -4.44 -20.77 -6.01
CA LYS A 188 -4.99 -21.40 -4.80
C LYS A 188 -5.05 -20.39 -3.65
N LEU A 189 -6.24 -20.14 -3.10
CA LEU A 189 -6.52 -19.15 -2.06
C LEU A 189 -6.37 -19.69 -0.61
N LYS A 190 -5.69 -20.83 -0.43
CA LYS A 190 -5.53 -21.48 0.88
C LYS A 190 -4.60 -20.67 1.81
#